data_AF-X0GZ40-F1
#
_entry.id   AF-X0GZ40-F1
#
_cell.length_a   1.000
_cell.length_b   1.000
_cell.length_c   1.000
_cell.angle_alpha   90.00
_cell.angle_beta   90.00
_cell.angle_gamma   90.00
#
_symmetry.space_group_name_H-M   'P 1'
#
loop_
_entity.id
_entity.type
_entity.pdbx_description
1 polymer ?
#
loop_
_entity_poly.entity_id
_entity_poly.type
_entity_poly.pdbx_seq_one_letter_code
_entity_poly.pdbx_strand_id
1 'polypeptide(L)'
;MSGAEVLGIISGAITVIEATITLYKTAKDSSGLPPSLRDAASRLPLIQESLTIAAHGIQKDSHPPESYAALEAVLQACSDKATQLHHTFEAMVPPSGATRTHRYLRAVKSFPQVDKANVLVEGILGDLQVLTLNHVVKAATREQIKELMGVGMDRTVGREPSMVLNNTGIGKQYVHTGQGDQNIVSNTATQVNGNFHGGTFNFTQT
;
A
#
# COMPACT_ATOMS: atom_id res chain seq x y z
N MET A 1 -19.51 -7.48 -1.93
CA MET A 1 -18.50 -8.56 -1.93
C MET A 1 -17.84 -8.64 -0.56
N SER A 2 -17.66 -9.85 -0.05
CA SER A 2 -17.08 -10.21 1.23
C SER A 2 -15.59 -10.54 1.10
N GLY A 3 -14.84 -10.49 2.21
CA GLY A 3 -13.44 -10.93 2.23
C GLY A 3 -13.26 -12.39 1.79
N ALA A 4 -14.27 -13.25 1.96
CA ALA A 4 -14.23 -14.64 1.52
C ALA A 4 -14.23 -14.78 -0.01
N GLU A 5 -14.99 -13.95 -0.72
CA GLU A 5 -15.02 -13.96 -2.19
C GLU A 5 -13.68 -13.48 -2.75
N VAL A 6 -13.09 -12.44 -2.16
CA VAL A 6 -11.76 -11.92 -2.51
C VAL A 6 -10.66 -12.96 -2.27
N LEU A 7 -10.71 -13.67 -1.13
CA LEU A 7 -9.80 -14.77 -0.84
C LEU A 7 -9.95 -15.90 -1.87
N GLY A 8 -11.18 -16.23 -2.28
CA GLY A 8 -11.44 -17.23 -3.32
C GLY A 8 -10.75 -16.89 -4.65
N ILE A 9 -10.80 -15.62 -5.08
CA ILE A 9 -10.12 -15.16 -6.31
C ILE A 9 -8.60 -15.33 -6.18
N ILE A 10 -8.00 -14.93 -5.05
CA ILE A 10 -6.56 -15.07 -4.83
C ILE A 10 -6.15 -16.55 -4.82
N SER A 11 -6.89 -17.39 -4.11
CA SER A 11 -6.62 -18.83 -4.08
C SER A 11 -6.69 -19.45 -5.47
N GLY A 12 -7.68 -19.06 -6.29
CA GLY A 12 -7.78 -19.49 -7.68
C GLY A 12 -6.55 -19.09 -8.50
N ALA A 13 -6.11 -17.83 -8.40
CA ALA A 13 -4.93 -17.34 -9.09
C ALA A 13 -3.65 -18.11 -8.68
N ILE A 14 -3.49 -18.39 -7.37
CA ILE A 14 -2.37 -19.20 -6.85
C ILE A 14 -2.37 -20.59 -7.48
N THR A 15 -3.51 -21.28 -7.49
CA THR A 15 -3.63 -22.64 -8.07
C THR A 15 -3.26 -22.65 -9.55
N VAL A 16 -3.69 -21.65 -10.32
CA VAL A 16 -3.37 -21.53 -11.74
C VAL A 16 -1.87 -21.28 -11.97
N ILE A 17 -1.25 -20.43 -11.16
CA ILE A 17 0.20 -20.17 -11.24
C ILE A 17 0.99 -21.43 -10.88
N GLU A 18 0.59 -22.16 -9.84
CA GLU A 18 1.21 -23.42 -9.44
C GLU A 18 1.12 -24.48 -10.55
N ALA A 19 -0.05 -24.60 -11.19
CA ALA A 19 -0.23 -25.47 -12.35
C ALA A 19 0.70 -25.06 -13.51
N THR A 20 0.86 -23.75 -13.75
CA THR A 20 1.75 -23.22 -14.79
C THR A 20 3.23 -23.51 -14.50
N ILE A 21 3.67 -23.35 -13.24
CA ILE A 21 5.03 -23.70 -12.80
C ILE A 21 5.29 -25.18 -13.01
N THR A 22 4.35 -26.04 -12.62
CA THR A 22 4.44 -27.50 -12.76
C THR A 22 4.53 -27.90 -14.23
N LEU A 23 3.63 -27.37 -15.06
CA LEU A 23 3.62 -27.57 -16.50
C LEU A 23 4.96 -27.20 -17.15
N TYR A 24 5.51 -26.03 -16.80
CA TYR A 24 6.80 -25.59 -17.32
C TYR A 24 7.94 -26.55 -16.92
N LYS A 25 8.01 -26.97 -15.66
CA LYS A 25 9.05 -27.90 -15.18
C LYS A 25 8.99 -29.22 -15.96
N THR A 26 7.81 -29.84 -16.03
CA THR A 26 7.62 -31.11 -16.74
C THR A 26 7.93 -30.98 -18.24
N ALA A 27 7.55 -29.86 -18.86
CA ALA A 27 7.81 -29.62 -20.28
C ALA A 27 9.27 -29.27 -20.57
N LYS A 28 9.96 -28.55 -19.69
CA LYS A 28 11.39 -28.24 -19.83
C LYS A 28 12.21 -29.52 -19.91
N ASP A 29 11.87 -30.51 -19.08
CA ASP A 29 12.60 -31.78 -18.99
C ASP A 29 12.28 -32.74 -20.16
N SER A 30 11.15 -32.55 -20.86
CA SER A 30 10.64 -33.48 -21.87
C SER A 30 10.53 -32.93 -23.30
N SER A 31 10.40 -31.62 -23.47
CA SER A 31 9.88 -31.00 -24.69
C SER A 31 10.82 -29.97 -25.34
N GLY A 32 11.89 -29.56 -24.65
CA GLY A 32 12.86 -28.60 -25.20
C GLY A 32 12.25 -27.22 -25.45
N LEU A 33 11.58 -26.66 -24.44
CA LEU A 33 10.94 -25.34 -24.53
C LEU A 33 11.94 -24.22 -24.93
N PRO A 34 11.46 -23.16 -25.62
CA PRO A 34 12.31 -22.03 -26.00
C PRO A 34 13.01 -21.43 -24.77
N PRO A 35 14.32 -21.11 -24.85
CA PRO A 35 15.04 -20.46 -23.76
C PRO A 35 14.40 -19.15 -23.31
N SER A 36 13.76 -18.42 -24.23
CA SER A 36 13.07 -17.16 -23.97
C SER A 36 11.83 -17.29 -23.07
N LEU A 37 11.27 -18.49 -22.91
CA LEU A 37 10.18 -18.76 -21.96
C LEU A 37 10.68 -18.86 -20.51
N ARG A 38 12.00 -19.05 -20.33
CA ARG A 38 12.64 -19.18 -19.01
C ARG A 38 12.45 -17.93 -18.17
N ASP A 39 12.48 -16.76 -18.79
CA ASP A 39 12.38 -15.49 -18.08
C ASP A 39 10.99 -15.32 -17.46
N ALA A 40 9.93 -15.53 -18.25
CA ALA A 40 8.56 -15.59 -17.74
C ALA A 40 8.41 -16.63 -16.61
N ALA A 41 8.90 -17.85 -16.84
CA ALA A 41 8.79 -18.95 -15.88
C ALA A 41 9.53 -18.68 -14.57
N SER A 42 10.68 -18.00 -14.61
CA SER A 42 11.50 -17.68 -13.44
C SER A 42 10.83 -16.69 -12.48
N ARG A 43 9.89 -15.88 -12.96
CA ARG A 43 9.16 -14.89 -12.16
C ARG A 43 7.93 -15.47 -11.47
N LEU A 44 7.42 -16.61 -11.93
CA LEU A 44 6.18 -17.22 -11.41
C LEU A 44 6.24 -17.59 -9.92
N PRO A 45 7.35 -18.15 -9.38
CA PRO A 45 7.42 -18.46 -7.95
C PRO A 45 7.27 -17.21 -7.07
N LEU A 46 7.86 -16.08 -7.48
CA LEU A 46 7.74 -14.82 -6.75
C LEU A 46 6.31 -14.26 -6.80
N ILE A 47 5.63 -14.40 -7.94
CA ILE A 47 4.22 -14.03 -8.08
C ILE A 47 3.35 -14.89 -7.13
N GLN A 48 3.58 -16.20 -7.10
CA GLN A 48 2.86 -17.13 -6.21
C GLN A 48 3.04 -16.74 -4.74
N GLU A 49 4.28 -16.46 -4.34
CA GLU A 49 4.60 -16.02 -2.98
C GLU A 49 3.91 -14.70 -2.63
N SER A 50 3.95 -13.73 -3.54
CA SER A 50 3.31 -12.42 -3.35
C SER A 50 1.79 -12.54 -3.18
N LEU A 51 1.13 -13.38 -3.98
CA LEU A 51 -0.31 -13.67 -3.83
C LEU A 51 -0.61 -14.37 -2.50
N THR A 52 0.26 -15.28 -2.06
CA THR A 52 0.12 -15.98 -0.78
C THR A 52 0.22 -14.99 0.39
N ILE A 53 1.18 -14.06 0.34
CA ILE A 53 1.32 -12.98 1.32
C ILE A 53 0.07 -12.09 1.33
N ALA A 54 -0.46 -11.73 0.15
CA ALA A 54 -1.67 -10.93 0.03
C ALA A 54 -2.90 -11.66 0.63
N ALA A 55 -3.06 -12.95 0.38
CA ALA A 55 -4.12 -13.77 0.97
C ALA A 55 -4.04 -13.76 2.51
N HIS A 56 -2.84 -13.97 3.06
CA HIS A 56 -2.63 -13.93 4.51
C HIS A 56 -2.92 -12.55 5.12
N GLY A 57 -2.59 -11.46 4.40
CA GLY A 57 -2.92 -10.10 4.82
C GLY A 57 -4.42 -9.89 4.94
N ILE A 58 -5.18 -10.31 3.92
CA ILE A 58 -6.65 -10.20 3.89
C ILE A 58 -7.29 -11.07 4.98
N GLN A 59 -6.74 -12.25 5.25
CA GLN A 59 -7.27 -13.16 6.26
C GLN A 59 -7.05 -12.65 7.70
N LYS A 60 -5.98 -11.89 7.94
CA LYS A 60 -5.66 -11.29 9.25
C LYS A 60 -6.38 -9.96 9.48
N ASP A 61 -6.78 -9.27 8.42
CA ASP A 61 -7.47 -7.98 8.52
C ASP A 61 -8.90 -8.17 9.04
N SER A 62 -9.12 -7.84 10.32
CA SER A 62 -10.44 -7.94 10.99
C SER A 62 -11.40 -6.80 10.65
N HIS A 63 -10.94 -5.78 9.93
CA HIS A 63 -11.76 -4.65 9.47
C HIS A 63 -11.79 -4.62 7.94
N PRO A 64 -12.94 -4.97 7.33
CA PRO A 64 -13.07 -4.94 5.88
C PRO A 64 -12.93 -3.51 5.36
N PRO A 65 -11.98 -3.21 4.45
CA PRO A 65 -11.88 -1.87 3.89
C PRO A 65 -13.15 -1.55 3.08
N GLU A 66 -13.64 -0.31 3.17
CA GLU A 66 -14.82 0.19 2.44
C GLU A 66 -14.74 0.07 0.89
N SER A 67 -13.65 -0.47 0.34
CA SER A 67 -13.50 -0.71 -1.11
C SER A 67 -12.93 -2.10 -1.40
N TYR A 68 -13.68 -3.15 -1.04
CA TYR A 68 -13.44 -4.49 -1.60
C TYR A 68 -13.67 -4.53 -3.12
N ALA A 69 -14.55 -3.67 -3.66
CA ALA A 69 -14.86 -3.66 -5.09
C ALA A 69 -13.65 -3.26 -5.98
N ALA A 70 -12.85 -2.26 -5.56
CA ALA A 70 -11.64 -1.90 -6.31
C ALA A 70 -10.55 -2.96 -6.15
N LEU A 71 -10.44 -3.56 -4.97
CA LEU A 71 -9.52 -4.66 -4.69
C LEU A 71 -9.85 -5.90 -5.54
N GLU A 72 -11.15 -6.23 -5.61
CA GLU A 72 -11.70 -7.29 -6.44
C GLU A 72 -11.38 -7.09 -7.92
N ALA A 73 -11.62 -5.91 -8.48
CA ALA A 73 -11.36 -5.66 -9.89
C ALA A 73 -9.88 -5.91 -10.27
N VAL A 74 -8.95 -5.49 -9.41
CA VAL A 74 -7.51 -5.73 -9.62
C VAL A 74 -7.18 -7.22 -9.47
N LEU A 75 -7.74 -7.90 -8.47
CA LEU A 75 -7.49 -9.33 -8.24
C LEU A 75 -8.11 -10.22 -9.31
N GLN A 76 -9.29 -9.86 -9.82
CA GLN A 76 -9.93 -10.55 -10.92
C GLN A 76 -9.09 -10.37 -12.19
N ALA A 77 -8.63 -9.15 -12.48
CA ALA A 77 -7.74 -8.90 -13.59
C ALA A 77 -6.42 -9.70 -13.47
N CYS A 78 -5.88 -9.85 -12.26
CA CYS A 78 -4.71 -10.69 -12.00
C CYS A 78 -5.00 -12.17 -12.26
N SER A 79 -6.15 -12.68 -11.78
CA SER A 79 -6.60 -14.06 -11.98
C SER A 79 -6.84 -14.39 -13.46
N ASP A 80 -7.46 -13.48 -14.19
CA ASP A 80 -7.71 -13.63 -15.62
C ASP A 80 -6.40 -13.66 -16.41
N LYS A 81 -5.43 -12.80 -16.06
CA LYS A 81 -4.09 -12.83 -16.66
C LYS A 81 -3.34 -14.12 -16.33
N ALA A 82 -3.44 -14.63 -15.09
CA ALA A 82 -2.85 -15.90 -14.69
C ALA A 82 -3.44 -17.08 -15.49
N THR A 83 -4.76 -17.07 -15.72
CA THR A 83 -5.44 -18.08 -16.54
C THR A 83 -5.00 -18.03 -17.99
N GLN A 84 -4.90 -16.83 -18.57
CA GLN A 84 -4.38 -16.64 -19.93
C GLN A 84 -2.91 -17.07 -20.05
N LEU A 85 -2.11 -16.85 -19.01
CA LEU A 85 -0.72 -17.26 -18.96
C LEU A 85 -0.61 -18.79 -18.97
N HIS A 86 -1.43 -19.47 -18.17
CA HIS A 86 -1.50 -20.93 -18.16
C HIS A 86 -1.80 -21.50 -19.54
N HIS A 87 -2.86 -21.01 -20.20
CA HIS A 87 -3.21 -21.44 -21.55
C HIS A 87 -2.12 -21.16 -22.59
N THR A 88 -1.41 -20.04 -22.42
CA THR A 88 -0.27 -19.71 -23.28
C THR A 88 0.84 -20.76 -23.11
N PHE A 89 1.16 -21.17 -21.87
CA PHE A 89 2.11 -22.25 -21.62
C PHE A 89 1.63 -23.60 -22.19
N GLU A 90 0.37 -23.98 -21.98
CA GLU A 90 -0.20 -25.24 -22.53
C GLU A 90 -0.12 -25.31 -24.05
N ALA A 91 -0.39 -24.20 -24.73
CA ALA A 91 -0.31 -24.10 -26.19
C ALA A 91 1.14 -24.25 -26.70
N MET A 92 2.15 -24.00 -25.87
CA MET A 92 3.56 -24.22 -26.21
C MET A 92 4.02 -25.66 -25.92
N VAL A 93 3.42 -26.36 -24.94
CA VAL A 93 3.84 -27.71 -24.54
C VAL A 93 3.27 -28.81 -25.45
N PRO A 94 4.08 -29.48 -26.29
CA PRO A 94 3.58 -30.53 -27.17
C PRO A 94 3.00 -31.72 -26.37
N PRO A 95 1.96 -32.39 -26.89
CA PRO A 95 1.40 -33.59 -26.26
C PRO A 95 2.44 -34.69 -26.08
N SER A 96 2.25 -35.52 -25.05
CA SER A 96 3.04 -36.73 -24.86
C SER A 96 2.95 -37.63 -26.11
N GLY A 97 4.10 -38.13 -26.58
CA GLY A 97 4.14 -38.96 -27.79
C GLY A 97 3.98 -38.21 -29.12
N ALA A 98 3.94 -36.87 -29.13
CA ALA A 98 3.85 -36.10 -30.39
C ALA A 98 4.99 -36.47 -31.36
N THR A 99 4.69 -36.45 -32.67
CA THR A 99 5.70 -36.69 -33.71
C THR A 99 6.75 -35.56 -33.71
N ARG A 100 7.96 -35.83 -34.24
CA ARG A 100 9.02 -34.80 -34.37
C ARG A 100 8.55 -33.59 -35.18
N THR A 101 7.80 -33.81 -36.25
CA THR A 101 7.20 -32.76 -37.08
C THR A 101 6.19 -31.91 -36.31
N HIS A 102 5.34 -32.53 -35.49
CA HIS A 102 4.39 -31.79 -34.66
C HIS A 102 5.10 -30.95 -33.59
N ARG A 103 6.15 -31.48 -32.94
CA ARG A 103 6.98 -30.72 -32.00
C ARG A 103 7.64 -29.50 -32.67
N TYR A 104 8.19 -29.69 -33.86
CA TYR A 104 8.80 -28.60 -34.62
C TYR A 104 7.77 -27.51 -35.01
N LEU A 105 6.60 -27.91 -35.51
CA LEU A 105 5.53 -26.98 -35.86
C LEU A 105 5.06 -26.15 -34.65
N ARG A 106 4.92 -26.79 -33.48
CA ARG A 106 4.57 -26.08 -32.23
C ARG A 106 5.68 -25.13 -31.77
N ALA A 107 6.95 -25.54 -31.87
CA ALA A 107 8.07 -24.66 -31.55
C ALA A 107 8.05 -23.39 -32.41
N VAL A 108 7.81 -23.50 -33.72
CA VAL A 108 7.68 -22.32 -34.61
C VAL A 108 6.47 -21.46 -34.23
N LYS A 109 5.33 -22.07 -33.90
CA LYS A 109 4.13 -21.34 -33.43
C LYS A 109 4.26 -20.77 -32.02
N SER A 110 5.29 -21.15 -31.26
CA SER A 110 5.49 -20.68 -29.88
C SER A 110 6.15 -19.31 -29.79
N PHE A 111 6.85 -18.85 -30.84
CA PHE A 111 7.53 -17.54 -30.82
C PHE A 111 6.64 -16.37 -30.40
N PRO A 112 5.49 -16.09 -31.05
CA PRO A 112 4.61 -14.99 -30.62
C PRO A 112 3.96 -15.23 -29.26
N GLN A 113 3.92 -16.49 -28.79
CA GLN A 113 3.37 -16.83 -27.48
C GLN A 113 4.34 -16.53 -26.34
N VAL A 114 5.65 -16.51 -26.60
CA VAL A 114 6.64 -16.09 -25.61
C VAL A 114 6.47 -14.60 -25.27
N ASP A 115 6.31 -13.75 -26.28
CA ASP A 115 6.07 -12.32 -26.07
C ASP A 115 4.78 -12.10 -25.29
N LYS A 116 3.71 -12.83 -25.65
CA LYS A 116 2.45 -12.82 -24.91
C LYS A 116 2.63 -13.27 -23.45
N ALA A 117 3.41 -14.32 -23.20
CA ALA A 117 3.68 -14.79 -21.85
C ALA A 117 4.41 -13.74 -21.00
N ASN A 118 5.39 -13.04 -21.58
CA ASN A 118 6.11 -11.95 -20.90
C ASN A 118 5.17 -10.79 -20.56
N VAL A 119 4.35 -10.34 -21.51
CA VAL A 119 3.35 -9.28 -21.30
C VAL A 119 2.36 -9.65 -20.19
N LEU A 120 1.92 -10.91 -20.14
CA LEU A 120 1.01 -11.39 -19.09
C LEU A 120 1.69 -11.40 -17.71
N VAL A 121 2.94 -11.85 -17.63
CA VAL A 121 3.72 -11.82 -16.38
C VAL A 121 3.93 -10.38 -15.90
N GLU A 122 4.26 -9.45 -16.80
CA GLU A 122 4.39 -8.03 -16.47
C GLU A 122 3.05 -7.43 -16.01
N GLY A 123 1.95 -7.78 -16.66
CA GLY A 123 0.62 -7.35 -16.26
C GLY A 123 0.23 -7.85 -14.86
N ILE A 124 0.52 -9.11 -14.54
CA ILE A 124 0.30 -9.68 -13.19
C ILE A 124 1.14 -8.94 -12.15
N LEU A 125 2.42 -8.69 -12.43
CA LEU A 125 3.29 -7.92 -11.53
C LEU A 125 2.79 -6.49 -11.33
N GLY A 126 2.25 -5.85 -12.38
CA GLY A 126 1.61 -4.54 -12.30
C GLY A 126 0.38 -4.55 -11.38
N ASP A 127 -0.48 -5.55 -11.52
CA ASP A 127 -1.63 -5.71 -10.61
C ASP A 127 -1.18 -5.90 -9.16
N LEU A 128 -0.19 -6.77 -8.93
CA LEU A 128 0.40 -6.99 -7.60
C LEU A 128 0.98 -5.71 -7.00
N GLN A 129 1.65 -4.89 -7.80
CA GLN A 129 2.19 -3.61 -7.35
C GLN A 129 1.09 -2.66 -6.88
N VAL A 130 -0.04 -2.60 -7.59
CA VAL A 130 -1.21 -1.81 -7.17
C VAL A 130 -1.75 -2.30 -5.83
N LEU A 131 -1.79 -3.62 -5.61
CA LEU A 131 -2.22 -4.22 -4.34
C LEU A 131 -1.27 -3.87 -3.19
N THR A 132 0.04 -4.01 -3.40
CA THR A 132 1.04 -3.68 -2.38
C THR A 132 1.01 -2.20 -2.03
N LEU A 133 0.93 -1.31 -3.03
CA LEU A 133 0.82 0.13 -2.79
C LEU A 133 -0.46 0.48 -2.01
N ASN A 134 -1.60 -0.13 -2.35
CA ASN A 134 -2.84 0.07 -1.61
C ASN A 134 -2.72 -0.38 -0.16
N HIS A 135 -2.07 -1.52 0.10
CA HIS A 135 -1.87 -2.05 1.44
C HIS A 135 -0.88 -1.20 2.26
N VAL A 136 0.23 -0.77 1.67
CA VAL A 136 1.24 0.10 2.31
C VAL A 136 0.63 1.45 2.68
N VAL A 137 -0.13 2.07 1.77
CA VAL A 137 -0.83 3.34 2.04
C VAL A 137 -1.82 3.17 3.18
N LYS A 138 -2.64 2.10 3.17
CA LYS A 138 -3.60 1.82 4.25
C LYS A 138 -2.90 1.54 5.59
N ALA A 139 -1.79 0.81 5.60
CA ALA A 139 -1.04 0.51 6.82
C ALA A 139 -0.42 1.80 7.41
N ALA A 140 0.18 2.65 6.59
CA ALA A 140 0.72 3.94 7.02
C ALA A 140 -0.38 4.86 7.59
N THR A 141 -1.55 4.91 6.96
CA THR A 141 -2.70 5.67 7.49
C THR A 141 -3.22 5.10 8.81
N ARG A 142 -3.30 3.77 8.95
CA ARG A 142 -3.70 3.11 10.20
C ARG A 142 -2.69 3.37 11.32
N GLU A 143 -1.39 3.35 11.04
CA GLU A 143 -0.35 3.70 12.02
C GLU A 143 -0.46 5.16 12.46
N GLN A 144 -0.65 6.11 11.54
CA GLN A 144 -0.88 7.52 11.88
C GLN A 144 -2.13 7.70 12.76
N ILE A 145 -3.23 7.00 12.44
CA ILE A 145 -4.45 7.02 13.26
C ILE A 145 -4.21 6.36 14.62
N LYS A 146 -3.42 5.28 14.70
CA LYS A 146 -3.07 4.62 15.96
C LYS A 146 -2.13 5.47 16.81
N GLU A 147 -1.20 6.21 16.22
CA GLU A 147 -0.39 7.22 16.92
C GLU A 147 -1.27 8.35 17.45
N LEU A 148 -2.19 8.88 16.62
CA LEU A 148 -3.17 9.89 17.04
C LEU A 148 -4.07 9.40 18.18
N MET A 149 -4.49 8.14 18.17
CA MET A 149 -5.31 7.53 19.23
C MET A 149 -4.49 7.08 20.45
N GLY A 150 -3.23 6.68 20.27
CA GLY A 150 -2.30 6.30 21.33
C GLY A 150 -1.82 7.49 22.19
N VAL A 151 -2.05 8.72 21.70
CA VAL A 151 -1.84 9.97 22.45
C VAL A 151 -3.03 10.30 23.38
N GLY A 152 -4.09 9.49 23.42
CA GLY A 152 -5.23 9.71 24.30
C GLY A 152 -5.32 8.72 25.47
N MET A 153 -4.90 9.19 26.65
CA MET A 153 -5.43 8.84 28.00
C MET A 153 -4.41 8.28 29.03
N ASP A 154 -3.36 9.04 29.32
CA ASP A 154 -2.83 9.12 30.69
C ASP A 154 -2.50 10.58 31.03
N ARG A 155 -3.33 11.17 31.89
CA ARG A 155 -3.04 12.18 32.93
C ARG A 155 -4.17 13.17 33.11
N THR A 156 -5.12 12.81 33.97
CA THR A 156 -5.67 13.78 34.93
C THR A 156 -4.88 13.69 36.23
N VAL A 157 -3.75 14.39 36.32
CA VAL A 157 -3.38 15.20 37.51
C VAL A 157 -2.45 16.32 37.03
N GLY A 158 -2.98 17.55 37.03
CA GLY A 158 -2.24 18.80 37.20
C GLY A 158 -0.98 19.03 36.36
N ARG A 159 -1.14 19.29 35.07
CA ARG A 159 -0.19 20.16 34.35
C ARG A 159 -0.93 20.87 33.24
N GLU A 160 -0.95 22.20 33.31
CA GLU A 160 -1.57 23.05 32.29
C GLU A 160 -1.10 22.64 30.90
N PRO A 161 -1.99 22.63 29.89
CA PRO A 161 -1.61 22.28 28.53
C PRO A 161 -0.51 23.25 28.09
N SER A 162 0.68 22.73 27.79
CA SER A 162 1.69 23.53 27.12
C SER A 162 1.18 23.83 25.72
N MET A 163 0.57 25.00 25.53
CA MET A 163 0.28 25.52 24.20
C MET A 163 1.61 25.76 23.49
N VAL A 164 1.89 24.95 22.46
CA VAL A 164 2.95 25.26 21.49
C VAL A 164 2.35 26.21 20.46
N LEU A 165 2.66 27.50 20.62
CA LEU A 165 2.24 28.54 19.68
C LEU A 165 3.35 28.72 18.63
N ASN A 166 3.16 28.12 17.46
CA ASN A 166 4.06 28.32 16.33
C ASN A 166 3.64 29.59 15.59
N ASN A 167 4.47 30.64 15.61
CA ASN A 167 4.30 31.80 14.74
C ASN A 167 5.22 31.70 13.53
N THR A 168 4.68 31.90 12.34
CA THR A 168 5.45 32.03 11.09
C THR A 168 5.20 33.41 10.50
N GLY A 169 6.01 34.39 10.92
CA GLY A 169 5.90 35.78 10.46
C GLY A 169 6.80 36.74 11.26
N ILE A 170 6.94 37.98 10.80
CA ILE A 170 7.75 39.02 11.46
C ILE A 170 6.82 39.94 12.28
N GLY A 171 6.98 39.94 13.60
CA GLY A 171 6.21 40.76 14.53
C GLY A 171 6.45 40.38 16.00
N LYS A 172 6.11 41.27 16.95
CA LYS A 172 6.22 40.98 18.39
C LYS A 172 4.99 40.20 18.88
N GLN A 173 5.22 39.13 19.65
CA GLN A 173 4.16 38.33 20.26
C GLN A 173 4.29 38.40 21.79
N TYR A 174 3.16 38.57 22.46
CA TYR A 174 3.07 38.54 23.92
C TYR A 174 2.08 37.45 24.32
N VAL A 175 2.52 36.52 25.16
CA VAL A 175 1.71 35.35 25.56
C VAL A 175 1.71 35.26 27.08
N HIS A 176 0.54 35.16 27.69
CA HIS A 176 0.37 34.86 29.11
C HIS A 176 -0.38 33.55 29.27
N THR A 177 0.25 32.58 29.91
CA THR A 177 -0.30 31.24 30.11
C THR A 177 -0.57 30.95 31.59
N GLY A 178 -0.60 31.98 32.44
CA GLY A 178 -0.85 31.86 33.88
C GLY A 178 -2.13 32.58 34.30
N GLN A 179 -2.35 32.65 35.61
CA GLN A 179 -3.45 33.42 36.20
C GLN A 179 -2.95 34.81 36.62
N GLY A 180 -3.68 35.86 36.27
CA GLY A 180 -3.33 37.26 36.52
C GLY A 180 -3.43 38.12 35.26
N ASP A 181 -3.25 39.43 35.41
CA ASP A 181 -3.36 40.38 34.30
C ASP A 181 -2.03 40.51 33.53
N GLN A 182 -2.09 40.36 32.21
CA GLN A 182 -0.97 40.64 31.32
C GLN A 182 -1.02 42.08 30.82
N ASN A 183 -0.33 42.98 31.52
CA ASN A 183 -0.21 44.37 31.10
C ASN A 183 0.97 44.52 30.13
N ILE A 184 0.70 45.02 28.91
CA ILE A 184 1.72 45.21 27.87
C ILE A 184 1.63 46.63 27.34
N VAL A 185 2.72 47.39 27.45
CA VAL A 185 2.91 48.62 26.70
C VAL A 185 3.71 48.36 25.43
N SER A 186 3.24 48.89 24.30
CA SER A 186 3.99 48.87 23.05
C SER A 186 4.46 50.28 22.69
N ASN A 187 5.71 50.39 22.22
CA ASN A 187 6.43 51.63 21.88
C ASN A 187 6.80 52.49 23.11
N THR A 188 6.77 53.83 23.03
CA THR A 188 7.43 54.77 23.97
C THR A 188 6.59 55.23 25.18
N ALA A 189 5.63 54.42 25.63
CA ALA A 189 4.81 54.76 26.80
C ALA A 189 5.32 54.09 28.09
N THR A 190 5.05 54.72 29.23
CA THR A 190 5.43 54.20 30.56
C THR A 190 4.30 53.34 31.13
N GLN A 191 4.61 52.09 31.47
CA GLN A 191 3.70 51.18 32.14
C GLN A 191 3.90 51.26 33.66
N VAL A 192 2.81 51.45 34.41
CA VAL A 192 2.83 51.44 35.88
C VAL A 192 2.08 50.21 36.35
N ASN A 193 2.77 49.27 36.99
CA ASN A 193 2.20 48.01 37.49
C ASN A 193 2.17 48.01 39.03
N GLY A 194 1.03 47.67 39.63
CA GLY A 194 0.88 47.52 41.09
C GLY A 194 -0.59 47.34 41.52
N ASN A 195 -0.81 46.94 42.78
CA ASN A 195 -2.16 46.80 43.33
C ASN A 195 -2.72 48.16 43.73
N PHE A 196 -3.72 48.63 42.98
CA PHE A 196 -4.33 49.93 43.21
C PHE A 196 -5.53 49.84 44.14
N HIS A 197 -5.43 50.49 45.30
CA HIS A 197 -6.50 50.53 46.31
C HIS A 197 -7.28 51.85 46.27
N GLY A 198 -7.52 52.39 45.06
CA GLY A 198 -8.45 53.52 44.85
C GLY A 198 -7.88 54.95 45.06
N GLY A 199 -6.64 55.22 44.65
CA GLY A 199 -6.08 56.59 44.62
C GLY A 199 -6.53 57.41 43.40
N THR A 200 -5.89 58.56 43.15
CA THR A 200 -6.05 59.32 41.89
C THR A 200 -4.68 59.53 41.26
N PHE A 201 -4.50 59.14 40.01
CA PHE A 201 -3.25 59.39 39.28
C PHE A 201 -3.27 60.80 38.71
N ASN A 202 -2.41 61.67 39.24
CA ASN A 202 -2.19 63.00 38.69
C ASN A 202 -0.99 62.95 37.73
N PHE A 203 -1.25 63.15 36.45
CA PHE A 203 -0.19 63.26 35.45
C PHE A 203 0.07 64.75 35.20
N THR A 204 1.26 65.23 35.55
CA THR A 204 1.72 66.56 35.14
C THR A 204 2.49 66.43 33.83
N GLN A 205 1.93 66.98 32.74
CA GLN A 205 2.70 67.20 31.51
C GLN A 205 3.63 68.41 31.72
N THR A 206 4.91 68.23 31.44
CA THR A 206 5.88 69.32 31.24
C THR A 206 5.96 69.69 29.77
#